data_AF-A0A959TFU3-F1
#
_entry.id   AF-A0A959TFU3-F1
#
_cell.length_a   1.000
_cell.length_b   1.000
_cell.length_c   1.000
_cell.angle_alpha   90.00
_cell.angle_beta   90.00
_cell.angle_gamma   90.00
#
_symmetry.space_group_name_H-M   'P 1'
#
loop_
_entity.id
_entity.type
_entity.pdbx_description
1 polymer ?
#
loop_
_entity_poly.entity_id
_entity_poly.type
_entity_poly.pdbx_seq_one_letter_code
_entity_poly.pdbx_strand_id
1 'polypeptide(L)'
;ITNVKVTHVKGQLTDHYNPATRTVNLSEAVYGQRNAAAAAVAAHECGHAVQHAQAYSWLQFRSKLVPVVSVTSSLVQWILLGGILLINSFPQLLLIGIILFATTTLFSIITLPVEYDASNRALKWLKERQIVNTGEYAMSADALKWAARTYVVAAIGSIGTLLYYLMIYMNRR
;
A
#
# COMPACT_ATOMS: atom_id res chain seq x y z
N ILE A 1 17.63 15.81 0.22
CA ILE A 1 17.82 14.38 -0.09
C ILE A 1 18.72 14.31 -1.31
N THR A 2 19.91 13.72 -1.20
CA THR A 2 20.94 13.75 -2.26
C THR A 2 21.27 12.36 -2.84
N ASN A 3 20.68 11.31 -2.27
CA ASN A 3 21.00 9.91 -2.52
C ASN A 3 19.81 9.12 -3.10
N VAL A 4 18.89 9.79 -3.81
CA VAL A 4 17.75 9.16 -4.47
C VAL A 4 17.88 9.37 -5.96
N LYS A 5 17.81 8.27 -6.73
CA LYS A 5 17.86 8.31 -8.20
C LYS A 5 16.44 8.20 -8.75
N VAL A 6 16.14 8.93 -9.81
CA VAL A 6 14.89 8.75 -10.57
C VAL A 6 15.21 7.86 -11.77
N THR A 7 14.41 6.82 -11.94
CA THR A 7 14.55 5.79 -12.98
C THR A 7 13.19 5.55 -13.64
N HIS A 8 13.19 4.89 -14.79
CA HIS A 8 11.97 4.47 -15.46
C HIS A 8 11.85 2.94 -15.45
N VAL A 9 10.62 2.46 -15.39
CA VAL A 9 10.27 1.03 -15.46
C VAL A 9 9.21 0.81 -16.53
N LYS A 10 9.29 -0.32 -17.23
CA LYS A 10 8.32 -0.66 -18.28
C LYS A 10 6.92 -0.87 -17.69
N GLY A 11 5.90 -0.59 -18.50
CA GLY A 11 4.50 -0.83 -18.15
C GLY A 11 3.73 0.43 -17.71
N GLN A 12 2.58 0.21 -17.08
CA GLN A 12 1.68 1.24 -16.56
C GLN A 12 1.31 0.92 -15.12
N LEU A 13 1.12 1.95 -14.27
CA LEU A 13 0.79 1.80 -12.84
C LEU A 13 1.83 0.96 -12.07
N THR A 14 3.08 1.00 -12.54
CA THR A 14 4.23 0.34 -11.92
C THR A 14 5.14 1.31 -11.17
N ASP A 15 4.66 2.54 -11.00
CA ASP A 15 5.32 3.62 -10.25
C ASP A 15 5.49 3.21 -8.79
N HIS A 16 6.72 3.31 -8.27
CA HIS A 16 7.01 3.04 -6.87
C HIS A 16 8.38 3.58 -6.44
N TYR A 17 8.48 4.00 -5.17
CA TYR A 17 9.74 4.20 -4.49
C TYR A 17 10.28 2.88 -3.90
N ASN A 18 11.53 2.54 -4.23
CA ASN A 18 12.23 1.41 -3.64
C ASN A 18 13.22 1.90 -2.55
N PRO A 19 12.99 1.60 -1.27
CA PRO A 19 13.85 2.03 -0.17
C PRO A 19 15.21 1.31 -0.14
N ALA A 20 15.32 0.08 -0.67
CA ALA A 20 16.56 -0.69 -0.66
C ALA A 20 17.58 -0.14 -1.66
N THR A 21 17.13 0.23 -2.87
CA THR A 21 17.97 0.83 -3.90
C THR A 21 17.97 2.35 -3.88
N ARG A 22 17.08 2.96 -3.08
CA ARG A 22 16.80 4.41 -3.03
C ARG A 22 16.47 4.97 -4.41
N THR A 23 15.57 4.31 -5.13
CA THR A 23 15.14 4.71 -6.47
C THR A 23 13.67 5.09 -6.50
N VAL A 24 13.34 6.21 -7.13
CA VAL A 24 11.99 6.55 -7.57
C VAL A 24 11.83 5.97 -8.97
N ASN A 25 11.09 4.87 -9.08
CA ASN A 25 10.82 4.21 -10.36
C ASN A 25 9.49 4.73 -10.90
N LEU A 26 9.50 5.36 -12.08
CA LEU A 26 8.29 5.84 -12.74
C LEU A 26 7.97 4.97 -13.95
N SER A 27 6.70 4.68 -14.18
CA SER A 27 6.23 3.95 -15.35
C SER A 27 6.47 4.77 -16.63
N GLU A 28 6.55 4.11 -17.79
CA GLU A 28 6.72 4.82 -19.08
C GLU A 28 5.60 5.85 -19.33
N ALA A 29 4.39 5.54 -18.86
CA ALA A 29 3.22 6.41 -18.93
C ALA A 29 3.30 7.64 -18.00
N VAL A 30 4.25 7.68 -17.07
CA VAL A 30 4.47 8.82 -16.16
C VAL A 30 5.78 9.52 -16.49
N TYR A 31 6.87 8.78 -16.64
CA TYR A 31 8.23 9.30 -16.83
C TYR A 31 8.35 10.22 -18.06
N GLY A 32 7.70 9.86 -19.17
CA GLY A 32 7.76 10.61 -20.43
C GLY A 32 6.68 11.67 -20.61
N GLN A 33 5.71 11.76 -19.70
CA GLN A 33 4.53 12.60 -19.87
C GLN A 33 4.67 13.97 -19.20
N ARG A 34 4.00 14.98 -19.76
CA ARG A 34 4.00 16.36 -19.27
C ARG A 34 2.58 16.83 -18.95
N ASN A 35 1.92 16.12 -18.03
CA ASN A 35 0.57 16.45 -17.59
C ASN A 35 0.46 16.39 -16.06
N ALA A 36 -0.63 16.96 -15.53
CA ALA A 36 -0.86 17.08 -14.09
C ALA A 36 -0.86 15.72 -13.35
N ALA A 37 -1.44 14.69 -13.95
CA ALA A 37 -1.49 13.36 -13.35
C ALA A 37 -0.09 12.73 -13.23
N ALA A 38 0.72 12.82 -14.28
CA ALA A 38 2.11 12.34 -14.25
C ALA A 38 2.96 13.10 -13.21
N ALA A 39 2.80 14.42 -13.13
CA ALA A 39 3.46 15.22 -12.11
C ALA A 39 3.01 14.83 -10.69
N ALA A 40 1.72 14.52 -10.50
CA ALA A 40 1.16 14.09 -9.23
C ALA A 40 1.69 12.72 -8.77
N VAL A 41 1.73 11.74 -9.67
CA VAL A 41 2.30 10.41 -9.37
C VAL A 41 3.79 10.51 -9.07
N ALA A 42 4.55 11.24 -9.89
CA ALA A 42 5.98 11.45 -9.63
C ALA A 42 6.24 12.15 -8.28
N ALA A 43 5.44 13.15 -7.94
CA ALA A 43 5.51 13.83 -6.65
C ALA A 43 5.10 12.92 -5.48
N HIS A 44 4.14 12.01 -5.68
CA HIS A 44 3.73 10.99 -4.70
C HIS A 44 4.88 10.03 -4.38
N GLU A 45 5.56 9.51 -5.41
CA GLU A 45 6.71 8.62 -5.21
C GLU A 45 7.89 9.34 -4.55
N CYS A 46 8.09 10.62 -4.87
CA CYS A 46 9.02 11.47 -4.14
C CYS A 46 8.60 11.68 -2.68
N GLY A 47 7.29 11.69 -2.40
CA GLY A 47 6.73 11.70 -1.05
C GLY A 47 7.17 10.49 -0.23
N HIS A 48 7.17 9.29 -0.80
CA HIS A 48 7.73 8.10 -0.16
C HIS A 48 9.23 8.20 0.09
N ALA A 49 9.99 8.77 -0.86
CA ALA A 49 11.41 9.04 -0.66
C ALA A 49 11.66 10.00 0.52
N VAL A 50 10.80 11.02 0.68
CA VAL A 50 10.85 11.95 1.82
C VAL A 50 10.47 11.26 3.13
N GLN A 51 9.42 10.44 3.14
CA GLN A 51 9.05 9.63 4.31
C GLN A 51 10.20 8.74 4.77
N HIS A 52 10.87 8.10 3.81
CA HIS A 52 12.03 7.27 4.11
C HIS A 52 13.18 8.08 4.69
N ALA A 53 13.51 9.23 4.08
CA ALA A 53 14.56 10.12 4.58
C ALA A 53 14.26 10.72 5.97
N GLN A 54 12.98 10.93 6.30
CA GLN A 54 12.53 11.44 7.60
C GLN A 54 12.26 10.34 8.63
N ALA A 55 12.55 9.07 8.31
CA ALA A 55 12.26 7.91 9.17
C ALA A 55 10.79 7.87 9.64
N TYR A 56 9.85 8.18 8.74
CA TYR A 56 8.42 8.20 9.06
C TYR A 56 7.96 6.85 9.65
N SER A 57 7.44 6.89 10.88
CA SER A 57 7.20 5.69 11.70
C SER A 57 6.29 4.66 11.02
N TRP A 58 5.24 5.12 10.33
CA TRP A 58 4.31 4.22 9.63
C TRP A 58 4.97 3.53 8.44
N LEU A 59 5.84 4.22 7.70
CA LEU A 59 6.60 3.61 6.60
C LEU A 59 7.60 2.57 7.15
N GLN A 60 8.24 2.85 8.29
CA GLN A 60 9.11 1.89 8.96
C GLN A 60 8.34 0.64 9.41
N PHE A 61 7.14 0.83 9.96
CA PHE A 61 6.31 -0.28 10.39
C PHE A 61 5.83 -1.13 9.20
N ARG A 62 5.34 -0.49 8.12
CA ARG A 62 5.03 -1.15 6.84
C ARG A 62 6.22 -1.99 6.36
N SER A 63 7.40 -1.38 6.30
CA SER A 63 8.62 -2.03 5.78
C SER A 63 9.02 -3.28 6.56
N LYS A 64 8.87 -3.27 7.89
CA LYS A 64 9.15 -4.45 8.75
C LYS A 64 8.15 -5.58 8.54
N LEU A 65 6.92 -5.29 8.13
CA LEU A 65 5.88 -6.29 7.87
C LEU A 65 5.97 -6.92 6.49
N VAL A 66 6.57 -6.24 5.50
CA VAL A 66 6.74 -6.76 4.12
C VAL A 66 7.27 -8.20 4.07
N PRO A 67 8.37 -8.58 4.75
CA PRO A 67 8.87 -9.96 4.66
C PRO A 67 7.88 -10.98 5.24
N VAL A 68 7.17 -10.63 6.31
CA VAL A 68 6.15 -11.50 6.92
C VAL A 68 5.02 -11.72 5.93
N VAL A 69 4.44 -10.63 5.41
CA VAL A 69 3.33 -10.66 4.46
C VAL A 69 3.71 -11.38 3.16
N SER A 70 4.92 -11.17 2.65
CA SER A 70 5.38 -11.84 1.43
C SER A 70 5.40 -13.36 1.55
N VAL A 71 5.69 -13.89 2.74
CA VAL A 71 5.67 -15.34 3.00
C VAL A 71 4.24 -15.82 3.24
N THR A 72 3.41 -15.05 3.94
CA THR A 72 2.04 -15.46 4.25
C THR A 72 1.07 -15.33 3.08
N SER A 73 1.22 -14.35 2.18
CA SER A 73 0.21 -14.05 1.16
C SER A 73 -0.13 -15.22 0.23
N SER A 74 0.83 -16.09 -0.09
CA SER A 74 0.58 -17.27 -0.95
C SER A 74 0.07 -18.48 -0.17
N LEU A 75 0.44 -18.61 1.11
CA LEU A 75 0.09 -19.76 1.95
C LEU A 75 -1.25 -19.58 2.65
N VAL A 76 -1.60 -18.35 3.03
CA VAL A 76 -2.75 -18.06 3.90
C VAL A 76 -4.07 -18.56 3.31
N GLN A 77 -4.26 -18.45 1.99
CA GLN A 77 -5.46 -18.93 1.31
C GLN A 77 -5.62 -20.45 1.45
N TRP A 78 -4.53 -21.21 1.27
CA TRP A 78 -4.55 -22.67 1.40
C TRP A 78 -4.71 -23.11 2.85
N ILE A 79 -4.08 -22.41 3.79
CA ILE A 79 -4.23 -22.69 5.23
C ILE A 79 -5.65 -22.41 5.69
N LEU A 80 -6.27 -21.30 5.26
CA LEU A 80 -7.66 -20.97 5.58
C LEU A 80 -8.62 -22.00 4.97
N LEU A 81 -8.43 -22.37 3.70
CA LEU A 81 -9.25 -23.40 3.05
C LEU A 81 -9.12 -24.75 3.77
N GLY A 82 -7.90 -25.20 4.04
CA GLY A 82 -7.64 -26.43 4.80
C GLY A 82 -8.22 -26.36 6.21
N GLY A 83 -8.14 -25.19 6.86
CA GLY A 83 -8.71 -24.94 8.17
C GLY A 83 -10.24 -25.06 8.18
N ILE A 84 -10.92 -24.62 7.12
CA ILE A 84 -12.37 -24.80 6.96
C ILE A 84 -12.72 -26.26 6.67
N LEU A 85 -11.97 -26.95 5.80
CA LEU A 85 -12.26 -28.35 5.46
C LEU A 85 -12.01 -29.30 6.64
N LEU A 86 -10.95 -29.07 7.40
CA LEU A 86 -10.54 -29.89 8.56
C LEU A 86 -11.10 -29.36 9.88
N ILE A 87 -12.06 -28.45 9.83
CA ILE A 87 -12.55 -27.72 11.01
C ILE A 87 -13.09 -28.65 12.12
N ASN A 88 -13.59 -29.84 11.77
CA ASN A 88 -14.07 -30.86 12.72
C ASN A 88 -12.96 -31.70 13.35
N SER A 89 -11.82 -31.85 12.69
CA SER A 89 -10.76 -32.78 13.08
C SER A 89 -9.51 -32.05 13.60
N PHE A 90 -9.21 -30.87 13.06
CA PHE A 90 -8.05 -30.06 13.42
C PHE A 90 -8.39 -28.55 13.40
N PRO A 91 -9.22 -28.07 14.34
CA PRO A 91 -9.67 -26.68 14.38
C PRO A 91 -8.53 -25.66 14.59
N GLN A 92 -7.39 -26.09 15.15
CA GLN A 92 -6.22 -25.22 15.33
C GLN A 92 -5.65 -24.72 14.00
N LEU A 93 -5.83 -25.46 12.89
CA LEU A 93 -5.38 -25.02 11.56
C LEU A 93 -6.08 -23.74 11.11
N LEU A 94 -7.38 -23.63 11.37
CA LEU A 94 -8.15 -22.42 11.07
C LEU A 94 -7.66 -21.23 11.91
N LEU A 95 -7.36 -21.44 13.19
CA LEU A 95 -6.81 -20.40 14.05
C LEU A 95 -5.45 -19.88 13.54
N ILE A 96 -4.57 -20.79 13.12
CA ILE A 96 -3.29 -20.41 12.48
C ILE A 96 -3.56 -19.56 11.23
N GLY A 97 -4.48 -20.00 10.36
CA GLY A 97 -4.89 -19.25 9.18
C GLY A 97 -5.40 -17.84 9.51
N ILE A 98 -6.24 -17.70 10.55
CA ILE A 98 -6.76 -16.42 11.03
C ILE A 98 -5.62 -15.50 11.51
N ILE A 99 -4.67 -16.02 12.29
CA ILE A 99 -3.52 -15.23 12.78
C ILE A 99 -2.68 -14.74 11.60
N LEU A 100 -2.37 -15.62 10.64
CA LEU A 100 -1.63 -15.24 9.44
C LEU A 100 -2.40 -14.20 8.62
N PHE A 101 -3.70 -14.38 8.43
CA PHE A 101 -4.54 -13.42 7.72
C PHE A 101 -4.61 -12.07 8.45
N ALA A 102 -4.67 -12.06 9.77
CA ALA A 102 -4.64 -10.84 10.57
C ALA A 102 -3.37 -10.01 10.32
N THR A 103 -2.21 -10.65 10.08
CA THR A 103 -0.99 -9.91 9.70
C THR A 103 -1.14 -9.18 8.35
N THR A 104 -1.84 -9.79 7.39
CA THR A 104 -2.12 -9.17 6.09
C THR A 104 -3.14 -8.02 6.20
N THR A 105 -4.18 -8.20 7.03
CA THR A 105 -5.14 -7.14 7.37
C THR A 105 -4.45 -5.95 8.04
N LEU A 106 -3.56 -6.23 9.00
CA LEU A 106 -2.78 -5.22 9.69
C LEU A 106 -1.89 -4.44 8.69
N PHE A 107 -1.23 -5.12 7.76
CA PHE A 107 -0.45 -4.47 6.70
C PHE A 107 -1.30 -3.53 5.84
N SER A 108 -2.50 -3.94 5.43
CA SER A 108 -3.43 -3.08 4.68
C SER A 108 -3.79 -1.81 5.47
N ILE A 109 -4.06 -1.93 6.77
CA ILE A 109 -4.40 -0.79 7.65
C ILE A 109 -3.22 0.17 7.79
N ILE A 110 -2.01 -0.34 8.02
CA ILE A 110 -0.79 0.47 8.19
C ILE A 110 -0.38 1.16 6.90
N THR A 111 -0.75 0.58 5.75
CA THR A 111 -0.46 1.18 4.44
C THR A 111 -1.25 2.49 4.26
N LEU A 112 -2.47 2.61 4.79
CA LEU A 112 -3.29 3.82 4.69
C LEU A 112 -2.58 5.11 5.10
N PRO A 113 -2.07 5.27 6.35
CA PRO A 113 -1.40 6.51 6.76
C PRO A 113 -0.12 6.80 5.97
N VAL A 114 0.50 5.78 5.35
CA VAL A 114 1.67 5.96 4.48
C VAL A 114 1.26 6.59 3.15
N GLU A 115 0.23 6.06 2.51
CA GLU A 115 -0.23 6.53 1.19
C GLU A 115 -0.90 7.92 1.27
N TYR A 116 -1.63 8.20 2.36
CA TYR A 116 -2.22 9.52 2.60
C TYR A 116 -1.16 10.59 2.87
N ASP A 117 -0.15 10.29 3.70
CA ASP A 117 0.94 11.24 3.98
C ASP A 117 1.79 11.52 2.73
N ALA A 118 2.07 10.49 1.92
CA ALA A 118 2.78 10.67 0.64
C ALA A 118 1.98 11.57 -0.33
N SER A 119 0.67 11.33 -0.46
CA SER A 119 -0.22 12.17 -1.28
C SER A 119 -0.29 13.61 -0.79
N ASN A 120 -0.39 13.83 0.53
CA ASN A 120 -0.43 15.17 1.11
C ASN A 120 0.88 15.94 0.85
N ARG A 121 2.03 15.26 0.94
CA ARG A 121 3.34 15.85 0.61
C ARG A 121 3.45 16.20 -0.87
N ALA A 122 2.98 15.31 -1.74
CA ALA A 122 2.95 15.53 -3.18
C ALA A 122 2.15 16.78 -3.54
N LEU A 123 0.91 16.87 -3.06
CA LEU A 123 0.03 18.02 -3.33
C LEU A 123 0.60 19.32 -2.76
N LYS A 124 1.13 19.28 -1.53
CA LYS A 124 1.79 20.44 -0.94
C LYS A 124 2.94 20.93 -1.81
N TRP A 125 3.80 20.02 -2.28
CA TRP A 125 4.93 20.36 -3.13
C TRP A 125 4.49 20.93 -4.48
N LEU A 126 3.51 20.32 -5.14
CA LEU A 126 2.96 20.82 -6.42
C LEU A 126 2.43 22.24 -6.31
N LYS A 127 1.71 22.53 -5.21
CA LYS A 127 1.14 23.86 -4.94
C LYS A 127 2.22 24.89 -4.65
N GLU A 128 3.20 24.56 -3.80
CA GLU A 128 4.29 25.47 -3.42
C GLU A 128 5.22 25.79 -4.59
N ARG A 129 5.43 24.83 -5.50
CA ARG A 129 6.31 25.00 -6.67
C ARG A 129 5.59 25.53 -7.90
N GLN A 130 4.28 25.77 -7.82
CA GLN A 130 3.46 26.26 -8.92
C GLN A 130 3.65 25.43 -10.21
N ILE A 131 3.81 24.11 -10.07
CA ILE A 131 3.99 23.18 -11.19
C ILE A 131 2.68 22.99 -11.98
N VAL A 132 1.55 23.13 -11.27
CA VAL A 132 0.19 22.95 -11.80
C VAL A 132 -0.64 24.19 -11.53
N ASN A 133 -1.57 24.50 -12.44
CA ASN A 133 -2.57 25.54 -12.22
C ASN A 133 -3.67 25.08 -11.24
N THR A 134 -4.61 25.96 -10.88
CA THR A 134 -5.67 25.65 -9.91
C THR A 134 -6.56 24.49 -10.34
N GLY A 135 -6.89 24.37 -11.63
CA GLY A 135 -7.71 23.27 -12.15
C GLY A 135 -6.94 21.94 -12.16
N GLU A 136 -5.69 21.97 -12.62
CA GLU A 136 -4.79 20.82 -12.62
C GLU A 136 -4.45 20.33 -11.20
N TYR A 137 -4.36 21.24 -10.24
CA TYR A 137 -4.21 20.91 -8.83
C TYR A 137 -5.42 20.12 -8.33
N ALA A 138 -6.65 20.55 -8.65
CA ALA A 138 -7.87 19.84 -8.28
C ALA A 138 -7.92 18.44 -8.91
N MET A 139 -7.53 18.31 -10.17
CA MET A 139 -7.42 17.01 -10.85
C MET A 139 -6.37 16.10 -10.21
N SER A 140 -5.20 16.65 -9.85
CA SER A 140 -4.13 15.93 -9.16
C SER A 140 -4.58 15.43 -7.79
N ALA A 141 -5.28 16.28 -7.04
CA ALA A 141 -5.83 15.94 -5.73
C ALA A 141 -6.91 14.84 -5.83
N ASP A 142 -7.78 14.91 -6.83
CA ASP A 142 -8.80 13.89 -7.05
C ASP A 142 -8.17 12.55 -7.46
N ALA A 143 -7.19 12.56 -8.37
CA ALA A 143 -6.47 11.35 -8.79
C ALA A 143 -5.78 10.65 -7.62
N LEU A 144 -5.01 11.37 -6.81
CA LEU A 144 -4.35 10.81 -5.62
C LEU A 144 -5.35 10.34 -4.55
N LYS A 145 -6.49 11.03 -4.42
CA LYS A 145 -7.56 10.62 -3.52
C LYS A 145 -8.19 9.29 -3.94
N TRP A 146 -8.44 9.10 -5.24
CA TRP A 146 -8.97 7.84 -5.76
C TRP A 146 -7.96 6.71 -5.65
N ALA A 147 -6.68 6.97 -5.92
CA ALA A 147 -5.62 6.00 -5.66
C ALA A 147 -5.61 5.56 -4.19
N ALA A 148 -5.62 6.51 -3.24
CA ALA A 148 -5.66 6.20 -1.80
C ALA A 148 -6.91 5.39 -1.40
N ARG A 149 -8.06 5.62 -2.04
CA ARG A 149 -9.30 4.87 -1.78
C ARG A 149 -9.21 3.38 -2.16
N THR A 150 -8.35 3.00 -3.11
CA THR A 150 -8.15 1.58 -3.43
C THR A 150 -7.59 0.81 -2.22
N TYR A 151 -6.69 1.43 -1.46
CA TYR A 151 -6.18 0.87 -0.22
C TYR A 151 -7.25 0.82 0.89
N VAL A 152 -8.15 1.80 0.93
CA VAL A 152 -9.29 1.78 1.88
C VAL A 152 -10.20 0.60 1.60
N VAL A 153 -10.53 0.35 0.33
CA VAL A 153 -11.34 -0.81 -0.06
C VAL A 153 -10.64 -2.11 0.31
N ALA A 154 -9.34 -2.22 0.06
CA ALA A 154 -8.55 -3.39 0.46
C ALA A 154 -8.56 -3.60 1.99
N ALA A 155 -8.39 -2.53 2.78
CA ALA A 155 -8.43 -2.59 4.23
C ALA A 155 -9.81 -3.05 4.73
N ILE A 156 -10.90 -2.46 4.26
CA ILE A 156 -12.27 -2.85 4.64
C ILE A 156 -12.56 -4.30 4.26
N GLY A 157 -12.22 -4.71 3.03
CA GLY A 157 -12.40 -6.09 2.58
C GLY A 157 -11.63 -7.10 3.44
N SER A 158 -10.39 -6.77 3.80
CA SER A 158 -9.57 -7.62 4.67
C SER A 158 -10.09 -7.67 6.11
N ILE A 159 -10.66 -6.59 6.64
CA ILE A 159 -11.30 -6.59 7.98
C ILE A 159 -12.57 -7.45 7.96
N GLY A 160 -13.44 -7.26 6.96
CA GLY A 160 -14.67 -8.06 6.83
C GLY A 160 -14.39 -9.55 6.71
N THR A 161 -13.39 -9.92 5.92
CA THR A 161 -12.95 -11.31 5.76
C THR A 161 -12.38 -11.88 7.07
N LEU A 162 -11.59 -11.10 7.81
CA LEU A 162 -11.03 -11.51 9.10
C LEU A 162 -12.14 -11.77 10.12
N LEU A 163 -13.12 -10.86 10.22
CA LEU A 163 -14.27 -11.01 11.09
C LEU A 163 -15.12 -12.23 10.73
N TYR A 164 -15.30 -12.50 9.43
CA TYR A 164 -15.99 -13.69 8.94
C TYR A 164 -15.32 -14.99 9.44
N TYR A 165 -14.01 -15.12 9.28
CA TYR A 165 -13.30 -16.32 9.78
C TYR A 165 -13.29 -16.42 11.31
N LEU A 166 -13.19 -15.29 12.02
CA LEU A 166 -13.33 -15.26 13.48
C LEU A 166 -14.71 -15.76 13.92
N MET A 167 -15.78 -15.31 13.26
CA MET A 167 -17.14 -15.75 13.55
C MET A 167 -17.30 -17.25 13.35
N ILE A 168 -16.78 -17.81 12.24
CA ILE A 168 -16.78 -19.27 11.98
C ILE A 168 -16.07 -20.02 13.10
N TYR A 169 -14.91 -19.53 13.54
CA TYR A 169 -14.13 -20.17 14.59
C TYR A 169 -14.81 -20.10 15.96
N MET A 170 -15.46 -18.98 16.29
CA MET A 170 -16.16 -18.78 17.56
C MET A 170 -17.45 -19.57 17.66
N ASN A 171 -18.23 -19.69 16.58
CA ASN A 171 -19.54 -20.38 16.57
C ASN A 171 -19.42 -21.91 16.75
N ARG A 172 -18.19 -22.42 16.92
CA ARG A 172 -17.87 -23.83 17.17
C ARG A 172 -17.44 -24.13 18.60
N ARG A 173 -17.18 -23.11 19.44
CA ARG A 173 -16.99 -23.29 20.88
C ARG A 173 -18.35 -23.37 21.56
#